data_AF-A0A2I2YGB1-F1
#
_entry.id   AF-A0A2I2YGB1-F1
#
_cell.length_a   1.000
_cell.length_b   1.000
_cell.length_c   1.000
_cell.angle_alpha   90.00
_cell.angle_beta   90.00
_cell.angle_gamma   90.00
#
_symmetry.space_group_name_H-M   'P 1'
#
loop_
_entity.id
_entity.type
_entity.pdbx_description
1 polymer ?
#
loop_
_entity_poly.entity_id
_entity_poly.type
_entity_poly.pdbx_seq_one_letter_code
_entity_poly.pdbx_strand_id
1 'polypeptide(L)'
;MSLHQFLLEPITYRVWNRDHTQIALSSNNHQVHIYKKNGNGSRWVKAHELKNDRIITCGKDDGVCKPTLVILRINCASPLGNKFAVGSGARFISVCYFESENDWWVSKHIKKPIRSTVLSLDCHPNNVLLAAGSCDFKCRLFSACIKEVDDRDEKPVSMHWGSKMPFGQLIGTGGWVHRVSFSATIYLFTS
;
A
#
# COMPACT_ATOMS: atom_id res chain seq x y z
N MET A 1 -23.54 -9.38 13.52
CA MET A 1 -22.14 -9.61 13.11
C MET A 1 -21.97 -11.07 12.73
N SER A 2 -21.38 -11.38 11.58
CA SER A 2 -21.05 -12.76 11.20
C SER A 2 -19.54 -12.95 11.39
N LEU A 3 -19.14 -13.94 12.20
CA LEU A 3 -17.75 -14.29 12.43
C LEU A 3 -17.37 -15.42 11.45
N HIS A 4 -16.27 -15.25 10.73
CA HIS A 4 -15.72 -16.30 9.88
C HIS A 4 -14.24 -16.51 10.22
N GLN A 5 -13.88 -17.74 10.57
CA GLN A 5 -12.50 -18.12 10.86
C GLN A 5 -11.83 -18.60 9.57
N PHE A 6 -10.87 -17.84 9.06
CA PHE A 6 -10.13 -18.18 7.85
C PHE A 6 -8.94 -19.10 8.11
N LEU A 7 -8.15 -18.77 9.15
CA LEU A 7 -6.90 -19.43 9.53
C LEU A 7 -6.88 -19.63 11.05
N LEU A 8 -6.07 -20.57 11.51
CA LEU A 8 -5.74 -20.74 12.94
C LEU A 8 -4.65 -19.75 13.40
N GLU A 9 -3.82 -19.30 12.46
CA GLU A 9 -2.75 -18.33 12.70
C GLU A 9 -3.27 -16.89 12.73
N PRO A 10 -2.60 -15.97 13.46
CA PRO A 10 -2.92 -14.55 13.43
C PRO A 10 -2.82 -13.97 12.01
N ILE A 11 -3.89 -13.31 11.57
CA ILE A 11 -3.90 -12.59 10.29
C ILE A 11 -3.18 -11.25 10.50
N THR A 12 -2.07 -11.06 9.79
CA THR A 12 -1.26 -9.83 9.90
C THR A 12 -1.55 -8.83 8.80
N TYR A 13 -1.98 -9.28 7.62
CA TYR A 13 -2.43 -8.40 6.55
C TYR A 13 -3.71 -8.91 5.90
N ARG A 14 -4.54 -7.96 5.46
CA ARG A 14 -5.77 -8.23 4.71
C ARG A 14 -6.00 -7.17 3.66
N VAL A 15 -6.41 -7.60 2.46
CA VAL A 15 -6.82 -6.69 1.39
C VAL A 15 -8.03 -7.24 0.66
N TRP A 16 -8.96 -6.34 0.34
CA TRP A 16 -10.17 -6.65 -0.42
C TRP A 16 -9.96 -6.30 -1.88
N ASN A 17 -10.56 -7.09 -2.78
CA ASN A 17 -10.74 -6.65 -4.14
C ASN A 17 -11.87 -5.59 -4.23
N ARG A 18 -11.95 -4.90 -5.37
CA ARG A 18 -12.81 -3.71 -5.57
C ARG A 18 -14.30 -3.96 -5.29
N ASP A 19 -14.81 -5.14 -5.64
CA ASP A 19 -16.22 -5.51 -5.52
C ASP A 19 -16.54 -6.22 -4.19
N HIS A 20 -15.57 -6.32 -3.29
CA HIS A 20 -15.67 -7.04 -2.01
C HIS A 20 -16.10 -8.52 -2.14
N THR A 21 -15.84 -9.14 -3.29
CA THR A 21 -16.13 -10.57 -3.51
C THR A 21 -14.97 -11.48 -3.13
N GLN A 22 -13.77 -10.93 -3.02
CA GLN A 22 -12.54 -11.65 -2.67
C GLN A 22 -11.73 -10.90 -1.61
N ILE A 23 -11.06 -11.66 -0.75
CA ILE A 23 -10.15 -11.15 0.26
C ILE A 23 -8.85 -11.93 0.20
N ALA A 24 -7.73 -11.24 0.19
CA ALA A 24 -6.41 -11.83 0.36
C ALA A 24 -5.93 -11.61 1.79
N LEU A 25 -5.37 -12.66 2.40
CA LEU A 25 -4.96 -12.73 3.79
C LEU A 25 -3.51 -13.24 3.88
N SER A 26 -2.71 -12.64 4.75
CA SER A 26 -1.38 -13.14 5.10
C SER A 26 -1.28 -13.29 6.62
N SER A 27 -0.59 -14.34 7.06
CA SER A 27 -0.33 -14.65 8.48
C SER A 27 1.15 -14.46 8.85
N ASN A 28 1.82 -13.45 8.24
CA ASN A 28 3.24 -13.14 8.46
C ASN A 28 4.18 -14.32 8.11
N ASN A 29 3.76 -15.09 7.12
CA ASN A 29 4.55 -16.13 6.50
C ASN A 29 4.73 -15.79 5.01
N HIS A 30 5.50 -16.61 4.30
CA HIS A 30 5.74 -16.43 2.86
C HIS A 30 4.54 -16.81 2.00
N GLN A 31 3.33 -16.88 2.57
CA GLN A 31 2.12 -17.29 1.90
C GLN A 31 1.04 -16.20 1.97
N VAL A 32 0.26 -16.11 0.88
CA VAL A 32 -0.94 -15.29 0.81
C VAL A 32 -2.09 -16.19 0.39
N HIS A 33 -3.16 -16.20 1.18
CA HIS A 33 -4.36 -16.98 0.92
C HIS A 33 -5.47 -16.06 0.39
N ILE A 34 -6.02 -16.38 -0.78
CA ILE A 34 -7.13 -15.63 -1.38
C ILE A 34 -8.41 -16.43 -1.20
N TYR A 35 -9.40 -15.83 -0.57
CA TYR A 35 -10.73 -16.39 -0.38
C TYR A 35 -11.73 -15.65 -1.25
N LYS A 36 -12.69 -16.39 -1.84
CA LYS A 36 -13.80 -15.84 -2.62
C LYS A 36 -15.11 -16.17 -1.91
N LYS A 37 -16.04 -15.21 -1.95
CA LYS A 37 -17.40 -15.37 -1.46
C LYS A 37 -18.18 -16.25 -2.44
N ASN A 38 -18.86 -17.28 -1.94
CA ASN A 38 -19.71 -18.12 -2.78
C ASN A 38 -20.96 -17.33 -3.27
N GLY A 39 -21.61 -17.75 -4.36
CA GLY A 39 -22.66 -16.95 -5.04
C GLY A 39 -23.87 -16.56 -4.18
N ASN A 40 -24.10 -17.27 -3.08
CA ASN A 40 -25.13 -17.00 -2.08
C ASN A 40 -24.66 -16.13 -0.90
N GLY A 41 -23.41 -15.67 -0.89
CA GLY A 41 -22.90 -14.70 0.07
C GLY A 41 -22.69 -15.23 1.50
N SER A 42 -22.87 -16.53 1.76
CA SER A 42 -22.85 -17.09 3.11
C SER A 42 -21.51 -17.73 3.51
N ARG A 43 -20.70 -18.16 2.53
CA ARG A 43 -19.47 -18.93 2.79
C ARG A 43 -18.28 -18.39 2.00
N TRP A 44 -17.13 -18.29 2.67
CA TRP A 44 -15.83 -18.04 2.05
C TRP A 44 -15.18 -19.37 1.69
N VAL A 45 -14.61 -19.45 0.50
CA VAL A 45 -13.86 -20.61 0.03
C VAL A 45 -12.48 -20.14 -0.43
N LYS A 46 -11.44 -20.86 -0.01
CA LYS A 46 -10.06 -20.58 -0.43
C LYS A 46 -9.97 -20.84 -1.95
N ALA A 47 -9.73 -19.79 -2.71
CA ALA A 47 -9.62 -19.84 -4.16
C ALA A 47 -8.16 -20.07 -4.59
N HIS A 48 -7.22 -19.40 -3.95
CA HIS A 48 -5.80 -19.47 -4.30
C HIS A 48 -4.89 -19.43 -3.07
N GLU A 49 -3.70 -20.00 -3.25
CA GLU A 49 -2.57 -19.86 -2.34
C GLU A 49 -1.36 -19.42 -3.14
N LEU A 50 -0.81 -18.27 -2.77
CA LEU A 50 0.43 -17.76 -3.33
C LEU A 50 1.56 -18.07 -2.35
N LYS A 51 2.71 -18.48 -2.88
CA LYS A 51 3.92 -18.75 -2.11
C LYS A 51 5.05 -17.83 -2.59
N ASN A 52 5.94 -17.43 -1.69
CA ASN A 52 7.15 -16.63 -1.90
C ASN A 52 6.92 -15.12 -2.04
N ASP A 53 6.24 -14.49 -1.07
CA ASP A 53 6.11 -13.03 -0.95
C ASP A 53 5.57 -12.32 -2.21
N ARG A 54 4.71 -13.03 -2.97
CA ARG A 54 4.14 -12.53 -4.22
C ARG A 54 2.97 -11.61 -3.91
N ILE A 55 3.15 -10.30 -4.11
CA ILE A 55 2.01 -9.38 -4.21
C ILE A 55 1.32 -9.62 -5.57
N ILE A 56 -0.01 -9.68 -5.57
CA ILE A 56 -0.81 -9.54 -6.79
C ILE A 56 -1.23 -8.09 -6.91
N THR A 57 -0.81 -7.42 -7.98
CA THR A 57 -1.47 -6.21 -8.48
C THR A 57 -2.42 -6.62 -9.59
N CYS A 58 -3.71 -6.34 -9.46
CA CYS A 58 -4.65 -6.47 -10.57
C CYS A 58 -4.58 -5.23 -11.45
N GLY A 59 -3.89 -5.34 -12.60
CA GLY A 59 -4.01 -4.38 -13.70
C GLY A 59 -5.37 -4.55 -14.40
N LYS A 60 -5.97 -3.45 -14.84
CA LYS A 60 -7.20 -3.47 -15.64
C LYS A 60 -6.82 -3.60 -17.12
N ASP A 61 -6.53 -4.83 -17.53
CA ASP A 61 -6.65 -5.24 -18.93
C ASP A 61 -7.69 -6.38 -18.99
N ASP A 62 -8.81 -6.11 -19.65
CA ASP A 62 -9.79 -7.10 -20.15
C ASP A 62 -10.40 -8.10 -19.16
N GLY A 63 -10.48 -7.75 -17.87
CA GLY A 63 -11.15 -8.59 -16.87
C GLY A 63 -10.36 -9.84 -16.45
N VAL A 64 -9.11 -9.96 -16.90
CA VAL A 64 -8.19 -11.02 -16.48
C VAL A 64 -7.14 -10.39 -15.56
N CYS A 65 -7.29 -10.60 -14.25
CA CYS A 65 -6.25 -10.25 -13.28
C CYS A 65 -5.02 -11.15 -13.53
N LYS A 66 -4.04 -10.66 -14.30
CA LYS A 66 -2.74 -11.32 -14.43
C LYS A 66 -1.95 -11.11 -13.13
N PRO A 67 -1.61 -12.17 -12.38
CA PRO A 67 -0.79 -12.04 -11.19
C PRO A 67 0.65 -11.72 -11.60
N THR A 68 1.04 -10.45 -11.54
CA THR A 68 2.43 -10.05 -11.84
C THR A 68 3.26 -10.10 -10.56
N LEU A 69 4.38 -10.82 -10.63
CA LEU A 69 5.30 -11.04 -9.53
C LEU A 69 5.99 -9.74 -9.11
N VAL A 70 5.77 -9.30 -7.88
CA VAL A 70 6.60 -8.26 -7.26
C VAL A 70 7.17 -8.80 -5.95
N ILE A 71 8.46 -9.15 -5.95
CA ILE A 71 9.19 -9.62 -4.76
C ILE A 71 9.55 -8.40 -3.93
N LEU A 72 8.86 -8.17 -2.82
CA LEU A 72 9.23 -7.13 -1.87
C LEU A 72 9.24 -7.71 -0.46
N ARG A 73 10.28 -7.40 0.32
CA ARG A 73 10.31 -7.66 1.77
C ARG A 73 9.44 -6.61 2.45
N ILE A 74 8.13 -6.85 2.44
CA ILE A 74 7.05 -5.91 2.77
C ILE A 74 6.72 -5.96 4.26
N ASN A 75 6.65 -4.79 4.89
CA ASN A 75 6.05 -4.64 6.22
C ASN A 75 4.66 -3.98 6.15
N CYS A 76 4.41 -3.16 5.13
CA CYS A 76 3.11 -2.56 4.83
C CYS A 76 3.04 -2.14 3.34
N ALA A 77 1.85 -2.09 2.74
CA ALA A 77 1.66 -1.68 1.35
C ALA A 77 0.38 -0.86 1.16
N SER A 78 0.43 0.20 0.35
CA SER A 78 -0.72 1.05 0.06
C SER A 78 -0.89 1.28 -1.45
N PRO A 79 -2.11 1.11 -2.01
CA PRO A 79 -2.38 1.39 -3.42
C PRO A 79 -2.43 2.90 -3.67
N LEU A 80 -1.86 3.34 -4.79
CA LEU A 80 -1.79 4.74 -5.20
C LEU A 80 -2.18 4.79 -6.69
N GLY A 81 -3.47 4.67 -6.99
CA GLY A 81 -3.99 4.70 -8.36
C GLY A 81 -3.32 3.67 -9.28
N ASN A 82 -2.42 4.14 -10.14
CA ASN A 82 -1.60 3.35 -11.09
C ASN A 82 -0.24 2.89 -10.54
N LYS A 83 0.05 3.17 -9.27
CA LYS A 83 1.27 2.80 -8.54
C LYS A 83 0.90 2.15 -7.22
N PHE A 84 1.89 1.65 -6.49
CA PHE A 84 1.72 1.28 -5.10
C PHE A 84 3.00 1.55 -4.30
N ALA A 85 2.85 1.83 -3.01
CA ALA A 85 3.98 2.06 -2.11
C ALA A 85 4.14 0.90 -1.13
N VAL A 86 5.38 0.51 -0.86
CA VAL A 86 5.73 -0.57 0.06
C VAL A 86 6.74 -0.08 1.09
N GLY A 87 6.43 -0.27 2.37
CA GLY A 87 7.33 0.05 3.48
C GLY A 87 8.20 -1.15 3.82
N SER A 88 9.50 -0.91 4.03
CA SER A 88 10.45 -1.96 4.37
C SER A 88 11.08 -1.78 5.76
N GLY A 89 11.45 -2.91 6.38
CA GLY A 89 12.31 -2.94 7.56
C GLY A 89 13.71 -2.36 7.33
N ALA A 90 14.15 -2.31 6.07
CA ALA A 90 15.43 -1.77 5.65
C ALA A 90 15.47 -0.22 5.55
N ARG A 91 14.51 0.47 6.20
CA ARG A 91 14.51 1.94 6.38
C ARG A 91 14.28 2.70 5.08
N PHE A 92 13.44 2.17 4.19
CA PHE A 92 13.02 2.85 2.98
C PHE A 92 11.58 2.47 2.58
N ILE A 93 11.03 3.26 1.67
CA ILE A 93 9.75 2.99 1.00
C ILE A 93 10.04 2.78 -0.48
N SER A 94 9.52 1.71 -1.07
CA SER A 94 9.54 1.44 -2.52
C SER A 94 8.23 1.88 -3.15
N VAL A 95 8.28 2.89 -4.01
CA VAL A 95 7.14 3.26 -4.87
C VAL A 95 7.29 2.51 -6.18
N CYS A 96 6.38 1.57 -6.42
CA CYS A 96 6.40 0.67 -7.56
C CYS A 96 5.37 1.13 -8.59
N TYR A 97 5.76 1.11 -9.86
CA TYR A 97 4.95 1.51 -10.99
C TYR A 97 5.21 0.60 -12.18
N PHE A 98 4.23 0.52 -13.06
CA PHE A 98 4.34 -0.28 -14.28
C PHE A 98 4.86 0.59 -15.42
N GLU A 99 5.93 0.14 -16.07
CA GLU A 99 6.50 0.81 -17.24
C GLU A 99 5.99 0.10 -18.49
N SER A 100 4.99 0.70 -19.15
CA SER A 100 4.28 0.08 -20.28
C SER A 100 5.18 -0.15 -21.50
N GLU A 101 6.24 0.64 -21.68
CA GLU A 101 7.19 0.47 -22.78
C GLU A 101 7.98 -0.84 -22.67
N ASN A 102 8.25 -1.29 -21.45
CA ASN A 102 9.08 -2.47 -21.16
C ASN A 102 8.27 -3.66 -20.59
N ASP A 103 6.94 -3.54 -20.46
CA ASP A 103 6.04 -4.56 -19.90
C ASP A 103 6.51 -5.10 -18.52
N TRP A 104 7.08 -4.22 -17.69
CA TRP A 104 7.70 -4.62 -16.43
C TRP A 104 7.46 -3.63 -15.28
N TRP A 105 7.54 -4.11 -14.04
CA TRP A 105 7.41 -3.29 -12.84
C TRP A 105 8.76 -2.72 -12.38
N VAL A 106 8.82 -1.42 -12.21
CA VAL A 106 10.00 -0.70 -11.70
C VAL A 106 9.68 -0.12 -10.32
N SER A 107 10.69 0.04 -9.46
CA SER A 107 10.51 0.69 -8.16
C SER A 107 11.54 1.80 -7.91
N LYS A 108 11.07 2.92 -7.34
CA LYS A 108 11.89 4.04 -6.87
C LYS A 108 11.91 4.06 -5.34
N HIS A 109 13.08 4.27 -4.75
CA HIS A 109 13.28 4.19 -3.30
C HIS A 109 13.32 5.56 -2.62
N ILE A 110 12.44 5.76 -1.65
CA ILE A 110 12.45 6.88 -0.70
C ILE A 110 13.21 6.43 0.55
N LYS A 111 14.45 6.91 0.71
CA LYS A 111 15.34 6.50 1.82
C LYS A 111 15.42 7.53 2.94
N LYS A 112 15.83 8.76 2.63
CA LYS A 112 15.97 9.82 3.66
C LYS A 112 14.63 10.54 3.85
N PRO A 113 14.26 10.99 5.06
CA PRO A 113 15.00 10.90 6.32
C PRO A 113 14.56 9.72 7.21
N ILE A 114 14.16 8.57 6.65
CA ILE A 114 13.70 7.40 7.39
C ILE A 114 14.89 6.76 8.12
N ARG A 115 14.77 6.58 9.45
CA ARG A 115 15.87 6.03 10.26
C ARG A 115 15.59 4.65 10.85
N SER A 116 14.38 4.13 10.70
CA SER A 116 13.98 2.83 11.22
C SER A 116 12.94 2.17 10.31
N THR A 117 12.43 1.01 10.71
CA THR A 117 11.41 0.26 9.99
C THR A 117 10.16 1.10 9.73
N VAL A 118 9.64 1.04 8.50
CA VAL A 118 8.33 1.62 8.13
C VAL A 118 7.24 0.63 8.53
N LEU A 119 6.31 1.08 9.36
CA LEU A 119 5.24 0.26 9.94
C LEU A 119 3.91 0.46 9.23
N SER A 120 3.63 1.68 8.78
CA SER A 120 2.36 2.04 8.17
C SER A 120 2.56 3.00 7.01
N LEU A 121 1.72 2.84 5.99
CA LEU A 121 1.66 3.70 4.83
C LEU A 121 0.20 4.00 4.52
N ASP A 122 -0.06 5.23 4.10
CA ASP A 122 -1.32 5.54 3.45
C ASP A 122 -1.13 6.49 2.28
N CYS A 123 -1.86 6.22 1.22
CA CYS A 123 -1.76 6.90 -0.06
C CYS A 123 -2.87 7.94 -0.17
N HIS A 124 -2.49 9.18 -0.46
CA HIS A 124 -3.49 10.22 -0.66
C HIS A 124 -4.26 9.98 -1.97
N PRO A 125 -5.57 10.30 -2.04
CA PRO A 125 -6.37 10.20 -3.27
C PRO A 125 -5.84 10.99 -4.49
N ASN A 126 -4.83 11.85 -4.32
CA ASN A 126 -4.27 12.69 -5.38
C ASN A 126 -3.13 12.00 -6.12
N ASN A 127 -2.93 10.71 -5.90
CA ASN A 127 -1.90 9.90 -6.54
C ASN A 127 -0.43 10.34 -6.30
N VAL A 128 -0.18 11.34 -5.46
CA VAL A 128 1.13 11.98 -5.28
C VAL A 128 1.61 11.91 -3.84
N LEU A 129 0.76 12.18 -2.86
CA LEU A 129 1.19 12.24 -1.46
C LEU A 129 1.11 10.86 -0.80
N LEU A 130 2.11 10.61 0.04
CA LEU A 130 2.25 9.36 0.79
C LEU A 130 2.59 9.67 2.24
N ALA A 131 1.74 9.24 3.15
CA ALA A 131 2.03 9.27 4.57
C ALA A 131 2.74 8.00 4.99
N ALA A 132 3.72 8.12 5.90
CA ALA A 132 4.47 6.99 6.42
C ALA A 132 4.72 7.13 7.93
N GLY A 133 4.36 6.08 8.67
CA GLY A 133 4.71 5.90 10.08
C GLY A 133 5.90 4.96 10.23
N SER A 134 6.89 5.34 11.04
CA SER A 134 8.10 4.53 11.27
C SER A 134 8.43 4.35 12.75
N CYS A 135 9.21 3.30 13.07
CA CYS A 135 9.67 2.99 14.44
C CYS A 135 10.66 4.03 15.01
N ASP A 136 11.04 5.06 14.25
CA ASP A 136 11.83 6.19 14.74
C ASP A 136 10.97 7.28 15.40
N PHE A 137 9.71 6.93 15.72
CA PHE A 137 8.72 7.77 16.40
C PHE A 137 8.23 8.97 15.59
N LYS A 138 8.23 8.84 14.26
CA LYS A 138 7.90 9.91 13.34
C LYS A 138 6.84 9.47 12.34
N CYS A 139 5.87 10.36 12.13
CA CYS A 139 4.97 10.32 10.98
C CYS A 139 5.45 11.35 9.96
N ARG A 140 5.64 10.94 8.71
CA ARG A 140 6.17 11.81 7.65
C ARG A 140 5.29 11.80 6.41
N LEU A 141 5.28 12.92 5.71
CA LEU A 141 4.74 13.05 4.37
C LEU A 141 5.85 12.99 3.34
N PHE A 142 5.67 12.15 2.34
CA PHE A 142 6.52 12.07 1.17
C PHE A 142 5.73 12.41 -0.09
N SER A 143 6.45 12.91 -1.09
CA SER A 143 5.97 12.90 -2.46
C SER A 143 6.43 11.60 -3.12
N ALA A 144 5.46 10.85 -3.62
CA ALA A 144 5.62 9.63 -4.40
C ALA A 144 5.36 9.87 -5.90
N CYS A 145 5.54 11.12 -6.36
CA CYS A 145 5.38 11.49 -7.77
C CYS A 145 6.47 10.85 -8.65
N ILE A 146 6.04 10.25 -9.75
CA ILE A 146 6.86 9.57 -10.76
C ILE A 146 6.59 10.26 -12.08
N LYS A 147 7.59 10.99 -12.60
CA LYS A 147 7.44 11.85 -13.80
C LYS A 147 6.97 11.10 -15.04
N GLU A 148 7.29 9.81 -15.11
CA GLU A 148 6.97 8.93 -16.22
C GLU A 148 5.52 8.45 -16.20
N VAL A 149 4.84 8.55 -15.05
CA VAL A 149 3.53 7.93 -14.78
C VAL A 149 2.49 8.93 -14.28
N ASP A 150 2.93 10.06 -13.73
CA ASP A 150 2.09 11.15 -13.25
C ASP A 150 2.15 12.35 -14.20
N ASP A 151 0.99 12.79 -14.65
CA ASP A 151 0.86 14.01 -15.43
C ASP A 151 1.24 15.23 -14.56
N ARG A 152 2.09 16.10 -15.11
CA ARG A 152 2.61 17.29 -14.40
C ARG A 152 1.52 18.30 -13.99
N ASP A 153 0.31 18.14 -14.51
CA ASP A 153 -0.82 19.02 -14.27
C ASP A 153 -1.70 18.60 -13.09
N GLU A 154 -1.49 17.39 -12.52
CA GLU A 154 -1.91 17.08 -11.14
C GLU A 154 -0.99 17.78 -10.14
N LYS A 155 -0.85 19.10 -10.26
CA LYS A 155 -0.33 19.91 -9.16
C LYS A 155 -1.21 19.63 -7.95
N PRO A 156 -0.63 19.39 -6.76
CA PRO A 156 -1.43 19.26 -5.56
C PRO A 156 -2.29 20.52 -5.45
N VAL A 157 -3.60 20.38 -5.68
CA VAL A 157 -4.61 21.42 -5.45
C VAL A 157 -4.25 22.02 -4.12
N SER A 158 -3.92 23.32 -4.10
CA SER A 158 -3.29 24.03 -2.99
C SER A 158 -3.72 23.46 -1.65
N MET A 159 -2.98 22.48 -1.15
CA MET A 159 -3.32 21.87 0.11
C MET A 159 -2.94 22.88 1.18
N HIS A 160 -3.60 22.82 2.33
CA HIS A 160 -3.21 23.58 3.52
C HIS A 160 -1.73 23.38 3.91
N TRP A 161 -1.06 22.41 3.30
CA TRP A 161 0.35 22.07 3.44
C TRP A 161 1.32 22.78 2.47
N GLY A 162 0.85 23.65 1.57
CA GLY A 162 1.67 24.58 0.78
C GLY A 162 2.08 24.08 -0.62
N SER A 163 2.55 25.01 -1.46
CA SER A 163 2.87 24.81 -2.89
C SER A 163 4.23 24.16 -3.16
N LYS A 164 5.13 24.15 -2.16
CA LYS A 164 6.41 23.43 -2.17
C LYS A 164 6.52 22.65 -0.88
N MET A 165 6.18 21.36 -0.92
CA MET A 165 6.37 20.49 0.23
C MET A 165 7.78 19.90 0.21
N PRO A 166 8.61 20.15 1.23
CA PRO A 166 9.91 19.49 1.32
C PRO A 166 9.71 17.98 1.51
N PHE A 167 10.54 17.19 0.83
CA PHE A 167 10.50 15.74 0.91
C PHE A 167 10.69 15.26 2.36
N GLY A 168 9.75 14.47 2.86
CA GLY A 168 9.83 13.89 4.20
C GLY A 168 9.43 14.84 5.34
N GLN A 169 8.49 15.77 5.09
CA GLN A 169 7.98 16.68 6.11
C GLN A 169 7.44 15.91 7.32
N LEU A 170 7.91 16.30 8.50
CA LEU A 170 7.49 15.72 9.78
C LEU A 170 6.10 16.26 10.16
N ILE A 171 5.15 15.36 10.42
CA ILE A 171 3.76 15.72 10.78
C ILE A 171 3.43 15.38 12.24
N GLY A 172 4.13 14.41 12.85
CA GLY A 172 3.87 14.02 14.24
C GLY A 172 5.06 13.35 14.90
N THR A 173 5.15 13.49 16.22
CA THR A 173 6.22 12.94 17.06
C THR A 173 5.66 12.28 18.30
N GLY A 174 6.13 11.07 18.63
CA GLY A 174 5.82 10.36 19.88
C GLY A 174 5.33 8.93 19.63
N GLY A 175 5.90 7.96 20.35
CA GLY A 175 5.51 6.54 20.26
C GLY A 175 5.77 5.88 18.90
N TRP A 176 5.68 4.56 18.81
CA TRP A 176 5.72 3.88 17.51
C TRP A 176 4.46 4.25 16.73
N VAL A 177 4.63 4.73 15.49
CA VAL A 177 3.48 5.13 14.67
C VAL A 177 2.91 3.88 13.98
N HIS A 178 1.96 3.24 14.65
CA HIS A 178 1.37 1.98 14.20
C HIS A 178 0.44 2.16 13.00
N ARG A 179 -0.24 3.32 12.90
CA ARG A 179 -1.13 3.61 11.78
C ARG A 179 -1.05 5.07 11.33
N VAL A 180 -1.11 5.25 10.03
CA VAL A 180 -1.34 6.53 9.38
C VAL A 180 -2.53 6.35 8.44
N SER A 181 -3.41 7.35 8.34
CA SER A 181 -4.47 7.33 7.34
C SER A 181 -4.92 8.73 6.93
N PHE A 182 -4.97 9.01 5.64
CA PHE A 182 -5.63 10.16 5.08
C PHE A 182 -7.15 10.01 5.18
N SER A 183 -7.79 11.11 5.55
CA SER A 183 -9.21 11.35 5.39
C SER A 183 -9.54 11.41 3.91
N ALA A 184 -10.75 10.98 3.55
CA ALA A 184 -11.34 11.21 2.24
C ALA A 184 -11.33 12.70 1.83
N THR A 185 -11.21 13.60 2.80
CA THR A 185 -11.18 15.06 2.62
C THR A 185 -9.84 15.69 3.03
N ILE A 186 -8.70 14.99 2.86
CA ILE A 186 -7.31 15.53 2.87
C ILE A 186 -6.57 15.50 4.23
N TYR A 187 -7.25 15.34 5.37
CA TYR A 187 -6.59 15.31 6.69
C TYR A 187 -5.82 14.03 6.99
N LEU A 188 -4.58 14.09 7.45
CA LEU A 188 -3.85 12.90 7.91
C LEU A 188 -4.15 12.63 9.38
N PHE A 189 -4.70 11.46 9.69
CA PHE A 189 -4.86 10.92 11.03
C PHE A 189 -3.70 9.98 11.37
N THR A 190 -3.18 10.08 12.59
CA THR A 190 -2.15 9.19 13.13
C THR A 190 -2.67 8.52 14.40
N SER A 191 -2.55 7.20 14.50
CA SER A 191 -2.87 6.45 15.73
C SER A 191 -1.77 5.47 16.10
#